data_AF-A0A363TP45-F1
#
_entry.id   AF-A0A363TP45-F1
#
_cell.length_a   1.000
_cell.length_b   1.000
_cell.length_c   1.000
_cell.angle_alpha   90.00
_cell.angle_beta   90.00
_cell.angle_gamma   90.00
#
_symmetry.space_group_name_H-M   'P 1'
#
loop_
_entity.id
_entity.type
_entity.pdbx_description
1 polymer ?
#
loop_
_entity_poly.entity_id
_entity_poly.type
_entity_poly.pdbx_seq_one_letter_code
_entity_poly.pdbx_strand_id
1 'polypeptide(L)' 'MGRFASILGQAVLITVLSAPAAAAPAPEVAGRSAICTMEYRPVCARTRFGRLRTFPNACVARRERARVLHRGVCGRRR' A
#
# COMPACT_ATOMS: atom_id res chain seq x y z
N MET A 1 34.21 37.61 -23.90
CA MET A 1 34.20 37.56 -22.43
C MET A 1 33.53 38.83 -21.90
N GLY A 2 32.34 38.73 -21.32
CA GLY A 2 31.62 39.89 -20.76
C GLY A 2 30.59 39.41 -19.74
N ARG A 3 30.89 39.62 -18.46
CA ARG A 3 30.09 39.20 -17.31
C ARG A 3 28.89 40.14 -17.15
N PHE A 4 27.72 39.80 -17.69
CA PHE A 4 26.46 40.41 -17.30
C PHE A 4 25.78 39.53 -16.26
N ALA A 5 26.31 39.63 -15.04
CA ALA A 5 25.66 39.11 -13.84
C ALA A 5 24.49 40.03 -13.46
N SER A 6 23.42 39.42 -12.94
CA SER A 6 22.30 40.04 -12.21
C SER A 6 21.15 40.62 -13.03
N ILE A 7 20.14 39.78 -13.30
CA ILE A 7 18.74 40.20 -13.22
C ILE A 7 18.02 39.23 -12.29
N LEU A 8 17.54 39.79 -11.18
CA LEU A 8 16.64 39.21 -10.20
C LEU A 8 15.37 38.69 -10.89
N GLY A 9 14.91 37.49 -10.55
CA GLY A 9 13.64 37.00 -11.07
C GLY A 9 13.35 35.55 -10.70
N GLN A 10 12.99 35.34 -9.45
CA GLN A 10 12.54 34.07 -8.88
C GLN A 10 11.37 33.48 -9.70
N ALA A 11 11.58 32.42 -10.50
CA ALA A 11 10.45 31.72 -11.13
C ALA A 11 10.69 30.26 -11.56
N VAL A 12 11.79 29.60 -11.17
CA VAL A 12 12.00 28.17 -11.50
C VAL A 12 12.08 27.31 -10.25
N LEU A 13 11.12 27.50 -9.34
CA LEU A 13 10.98 26.70 -8.11
C LEU A 13 9.59 26.07 -7.93
N ILE A 14 8.61 26.27 -8.84
CA ILE A 14 7.19 25.98 -8.56
C ILE A 14 6.50 25.00 -9.53
N THR A 15 7.17 23.95 -10.03
CA THR A 15 6.44 22.86 -10.74
C THR A 15 6.81 21.44 -10.33
N VAL A 16 7.55 21.23 -9.24
CA VAL A 16 7.85 19.85 -8.77
C VAL A 16 6.79 19.31 -7.78
N LEU A 17 5.79 20.11 -7.39
CA LEU A 17 4.85 19.69 -6.34
C LEU A 17 3.47 19.31 -6.86
N SER A 18 3.34 18.11 -7.45
CA SER A 18 2.13 17.30 -7.25
C SER A 18 2.26 15.89 -7.86
N ALA A 19 2.74 14.92 -7.08
CA ALA A 19 2.31 13.54 -7.22
C ALA A 19 1.51 13.17 -5.96
N PRO A 20 0.24 12.76 -6.07
CA PRO A 20 -0.63 12.59 -4.93
C PRO A 20 -0.20 11.38 -4.09
N ALA A 21 -0.41 11.56 -2.78
CA ALA A 21 -0.12 10.64 -1.69
C ALA A 21 -0.23 9.17 -2.10
N ALA A 22 0.90 8.46 -1.99
CA ALA A 22 0.93 7.02 -1.89
C ALA A 22 -0.22 6.56 -1.01
N ALA A 23 -1.06 5.68 -1.57
CA ALA A 23 -2.12 4.99 -0.85
C ALA A 23 -1.60 4.64 0.54
N ALA A 24 -2.24 5.22 1.56
CA ALA A 24 -1.79 5.11 2.94
C ALA A 24 -1.38 3.66 3.22
N PRO A 25 -0.18 3.40 3.77
CA PRO A 25 0.13 2.06 4.22
C PRO A 25 -0.99 1.68 5.18
N ALA A 26 -1.74 0.62 4.84
CA ALA A 26 -2.65 0.00 5.79
C ALA A 26 -1.86 -0.17 7.09
N PRO A 27 -2.42 0.17 8.26
CA PRO A 27 -1.65 0.20 9.51
C PRO A 27 -0.82 -1.08 9.60
N GLU A 28 0.50 -0.93 9.59
CA GLU A 28 1.49 -2.02 9.61
C GLU A 28 1.44 -2.83 10.93
N VAL A 29 0.46 -2.55 11.78
CA VAL A 29 0.22 -3.29 13.02
C VAL A 29 -0.66 -4.49 12.72
N ALA A 30 -0.12 -5.41 11.93
CA ALA A 30 -0.52 -6.80 12.02
C ALA A 30 0.73 -7.66 12.24
N GLY A 31 1.42 -7.34 13.35
CA GLY A 31 2.43 -8.22 13.90
C GLY A 31 1.84 -9.61 14.19
N ARG A 32 2.69 -10.59 14.46
CA ARG A 32 2.25 -11.96 14.83
C ARG A 32 1.25 -11.98 15.99
N SER A 33 1.27 -10.95 16.85
CA SER A 33 0.42 -10.75 18.02
C SER A 33 -0.86 -9.94 17.77
N ALA A 34 -1.22 -9.63 16.52
CA ALA A 34 -2.41 -8.83 16.26
C ALA A 34 -3.70 -9.56 16.62
N ILE A 35 -4.54 -8.90 17.42
CA ILE A 35 -5.92 -9.33 17.68
C ILE A 35 -6.78 -8.88 16.49
N CYS A 36 -7.51 -9.82 15.91
CA CYS A 36 -8.41 -9.56 14.80
C CYS A 36 -9.85 -9.73 15.23
N THR A 37 -10.74 -8.91 14.68
CA THR A 37 -12.19 -9.11 14.83
C THR A 37 -12.63 -10.40 14.14
N MET A 38 -13.79 -10.91 14.55
CA MET A 38 -14.44 -12.08 13.95
C MET A 38 -15.25 -11.74 12.69
N GLU A 39 -15.06 -10.53 12.15
CA GLU A 39 -15.78 -10.08 10.96
C GLU A 39 -15.39 -10.91 9.73
N TYR A 40 -16.40 -11.32 8.95
CA TYR A 40 -16.19 -11.99 7.68
C TYR A 40 -16.26 -11.01 6.50
N ARG A 41 -15.08 -10.56 6.05
CA ARG A 41 -14.87 -9.74 4.85
C ARG A 41 -13.73 -10.35 4.04
N PRO A 42 -13.99 -11.43 3.29
CA PRO A 42 -12.93 -12.32 2.80
C PRO A 42 -11.98 -11.63 1.84
N VAL A 43 -10.73 -12.06 1.84
CA VAL A 43 -9.69 -11.61 0.91
C VAL A 43 -8.90 -12.78 0.35
N CYS A 44 -8.46 -12.66 -0.90
CA CYS A 44 -7.51 -13.57 -1.49
C CYS A 44 -6.10 -13.02 -1.25
N ALA A 45 -5.24 -13.82 -0.60
CA ALA A 45 -3.88 -13.41 -0.27
C ALA A 45 -2.88 -14.52 -0.60
N ARG A 46 -1.63 -14.11 -0.85
CA ARG A 46 -0.50 -15.01 -1.08
C ARG A 46 0.28 -15.22 0.22
N THR A 47 0.37 -16.47 0.65
CA THR A 47 1.16 -16.88 1.83
C THR A 47 2.66 -16.71 1.59
N ARG A 48 3.46 -16.77 2.66
CA ARG A 48 4.94 -16.72 2.56
C ARG A 48 5.53 -17.80 1.63
N PHE A 49 4.86 -18.95 1.51
CA PHE A 49 5.25 -20.06 0.63
C PHE A 49 4.74 -19.92 -0.81
N GLY A 50 4.19 -18.76 -1.18
CA GLY A 50 3.70 -18.51 -2.55
C GLY A 50 2.29 -19.06 -2.84
N ARG A 51 1.68 -19.83 -1.94
CA ARG A 51 0.33 -20.38 -2.13
C ARG A 51 -0.74 -19.30 -1.98
N LEU A 52 -1.74 -19.32 -2.86
CA LEU A 52 -2.95 -18.50 -2.74
C LEU A 52 -3.90 -19.13 -1.73
N ARG A 53 -4.42 -18.32 -0.81
CA ARG A 53 -5.42 -18.77 0.16
C ARG A 53 -6.40 -17.65 0.47
N THR A 54 -7.65 -18.05 0.67
CA THR A 54 -8.70 -17.16 1.17
C THR A 54 -8.54 -17.00 2.68
N PHE A 55 -8.54 -15.75 3.15
CA PHE A 55 -8.56 -15.41 4.56
C PHE A 55 -9.90 -14.78 4.92
N PRO A 56 -10.42 -14.99 6.14
CA PRO A 56 -11.74 -14.50 6.57
C PRO A 56 -11.82 -12.97 6.56
N ASN A 57 -10.71 -12.29 6.84
CA ASN A 57 -10.57 -10.85 6.66
C ASN A 57 -9.09 -10.44 6.47
N ALA A 58 -8.88 -9.17 6.10
CA ALA A 58 -7.54 -8.62 5.84
C ALA A 58 -6.64 -8.58 7.09
N CYS A 59 -7.20 -8.48 8.30
CA CYS A 59 -6.42 -8.52 9.54
C CYS A 59 -5.77 -9.89 9.71
N VAL A 60 -6.54 -10.97 9.59
CA VAL A 60 -6.03 -12.34 9.74
C VAL A 60 -4.97 -12.65 8.67
N ALA A 61 -5.19 -12.21 7.42
CA ALA A 61 -4.20 -12.36 6.36
C ALA A 61 -2.86 -11.70 6.72
N ARG A 62 -2.88 -10.46 7.21
CA ARG A 62 -1.66 -9.73 7.58
C ARG A 62 -0.96 -10.34 8.81
N ARG A 63 -1.71 -10.80 9.82
CA ARG A 63 -1.17 -11.50 11.00
C ARG A 63 -0.34 -12.73 10.61
N GLU A 64 -0.79 -13.45 9.57
CA GLU A 64 -0.08 -14.59 9.00
C GLU A 64 1.00 -14.22 7.97
N ARG A 65 1.30 -12.92 7.82
CA ARG A 65 2.24 -12.37 6.83
C ARG A 65 1.88 -12.75 5.39
N ALA A 66 0.58 -12.92 5.10
CA ALA A 66 0.09 -13.11 3.76
C ALA A 66 -0.12 -11.75 3.07
N ARG A 67 0.33 -11.65 1.82
CA ARG A 67 0.14 -10.45 1.00
C ARG A 67 -1.23 -10.49 0.34
N VAL A 68 -2.13 -9.59 0.73
CA VAL A 68 -3.46 -9.46 0.12
C VAL A 68 -3.32 -9.06 -1.35
N LEU A 69 -4.02 -9.79 -2.23
CA LEU A 69 -4.05 -9.54 -3.68
C LEU A 69 -5.33 -8.81 -4.08
N HIS A 70 -6.48 -9.31 -3.63
CA HIS A 70 -7.77 -8.69 -3.90
C HIS A 70 -8.81 -9.02 -2.81
N ARG A 71 -9.88 -8.23 -2.77
CA ARG A 71 -11.08 -8.51 -1.96
C ARG A 71 -11.88 -9.68 -2.55
N GLY A 72 -12.52 -10.46 -1.70
CA GLY A 72 -13.25 -11.69 -2.06
C GLY A 72 -12.40 -12.96 -1.91
N VAL A 73 -13.03 -14.11 -2.12
CA VAL A 73 -12.36 -15.42 -2.04
C VAL A 73 -11.46 -15.67 -3.26
N CYS A 74 -10.39 -16.45 -3.10
CA CYS A 74 -9.59 -16.92 -4.24
C CYS A 74 -10.42 -17.84 -5.15
N GLY A 75 -10.08 -17.89 -6.44
CA GLY A 75 -10.70 -18.82 -7.39
C GLY A 75 -12.10 -18.43 -7.86
N ARG A 76 -12.70 -17.37 -7.31
CA ARG A 76 -13.84 -16.72 -7.96
C ARG A 76 -13.29 -16.02 -9.20
N ARG A 77 -13.43 -16.65 -10.36
CA ARG A 77 -13.07 -16.04 -11.66
C ARG A 77 -13.74 -14.66 -11.70
N ARG A 78 -12.92 -13.62 -11.76
CA ARG A 78 -13.39 -12.29 -12.13
C ARG A 78 -13.53 -12.24 -13.63
#